data_AF-A0AAU6B7G1-F1
#
_entry.id   AF-A0AAU6B7G1-F1
#
_cell.length_a   1.000
_cell.length_b   1.000
_cell.length_c   1.000
_cell.angle_alpha   90.00
_cell.angle_beta   90.00
_cell.angle_gamma   90.00
#
_symmetry.space_group_name_H-M   'P 1'
#
loop_
_entity.id
_entity.type
_entity.pdbx_description
1 polymer ?
#
loop_
_entity_poly.entity_id
_entity_poly.type
_entity_poly.pdbx_seq_one_letter_code
_entity_poly.pdbx_strand_id
1 'polypeptide(L)'
;MGDDGPTSGRPAKAEVLATELAALRASAGDPSFRKMAERSGCISHTTLHEAVKGIRFPSWETTREFVKACGADEAPWRRRWEELKGLTPATTTVQTSGEAVGHATVLDAPSPDVAETGDIRLAPPAKRRRPKRKTALIVAGAVVLVLAAVATLALTGRLDSVAPAVDLGARIKGDNTKFVGDVTVPDGTAVRAGTTVLKVWEIQNTGSIPWHERYLQRMDLPPAPGACRTPDRVLIGDTPPGDHVMISVPLTAAEKPGRCWIGWKMVDAAGREFFTTRRPVYVLVTVVP
;
A
#
# COMPACT_ATOMS: atom_id res chain seq x y z
N MET A 1 38.89 -8.08 -19.38
CA MET A 1 38.36 -7.15 -18.37
C MET A 1 37.08 -6.54 -18.91
N GLY A 2 35.93 -6.95 -18.38
CA GLY A 2 34.76 -6.08 -18.26
C GLY A 2 34.74 -5.57 -16.82
N ASP A 3 34.31 -4.33 -16.60
CA ASP A 3 34.39 -3.65 -15.31
C ASP A 3 33.03 -3.70 -14.58
N ASP A 4 32.79 -4.76 -13.82
CA ASP A 4 31.58 -4.91 -12.98
C ASP A 4 31.71 -4.04 -11.71
N GLY A 5 31.70 -2.72 -11.91
CA GLY A 5 31.63 -1.75 -10.82
C GLY A 5 30.35 -1.97 -10.00
N PRO A 6 30.43 -2.14 -8.67
CA PRO A 6 29.29 -2.54 -7.87
C PRO A 6 28.23 -1.43 -7.83
N THR A 7 27.08 -1.66 -8.47
CA THR A 7 25.90 -0.81 -8.28
C THR A 7 25.48 -0.88 -6.82
N SER A 8 25.82 0.15 -6.03
CA SER A 8 25.41 0.31 -4.63
C SER A 8 23.93 0.70 -4.53
N GLY A 9 23.07 -0.16 -5.08
CA GLY A 9 21.63 -0.06 -4.96
C GLY A 9 21.20 -0.31 -3.53
N ARG A 10 20.21 0.46 -3.05
CA ARG A 10 19.51 0.15 -1.79
C ARG A 10 18.82 -1.21 -1.97
N PRO A 11 18.99 -2.19 -1.06
CA PRO A 11 18.34 -3.50 -1.17
C PRO A 11 16.83 -3.35 -1.28
N ALA A 12 16.20 -4.24 -2.04
CA ALA A 12 14.77 -4.22 -2.26
C ALA A 12 14.01 -4.42 -0.94
N LYS A 13 12.85 -3.77 -0.80
CA LYS A 13 11.99 -3.86 0.40
C LYS A 13 11.73 -5.32 0.84
N ALA A 14 11.67 -6.25 -0.10
CA ALA A 14 11.48 -7.68 0.16
C ALA A 14 12.76 -8.38 0.66
N GLU A 15 13.93 -8.03 0.14
CA GLU A 15 15.24 -8.54 0.61
C GLU A 15 15.53 -8.10 2.04
N VAL A 16 15.21 -6.85 2.38
CA VAL A 16 15.34 -6.31 3.75
C VAL A 16 14.48 -7.12 4.72
N LEU A 17 13.18 -7.26 4.46
CA LEU A 17 12.28 -8.03 5.34
C LEU A 17 12.66 -9.52 5.41
N ALA A 18 13.08 -10.11 4.29
CA ALA A 18 13.54 -11.51 4.25
C ALA A 18 14.80 -11.74 5.09
N THR A 19 15.75 -10.79 5.06
CA THR A 19 16.96 -10.81 5.89
C THR A 19 16.63 -10.67 7.38
N GLU A 20 15.71 -9.77 7.71
CA GLU A 20 15.21 -9.58 9.09
C GLU A 20 14.52 -10.87 9.60
N LEU A 21 13.64 -11.49 8.80
CA LEU A 21 12.99 -12.76 9.15
C LEU A 21 13.98 -13.93 9.25
N ALA A 22 15.01 -13.98 8.40
CA ALA A 22 16.06 -14.99 8.50
C ALA A 22 16.86 -14.85 9.81
N ALA A 23 17.20 -13.62 10.21
CA ALA A 23 17.86 -13.33 11.48
C ALA A 23 16.97 -13.70 12.69
N LEU A 24 15.66 -13.43 12.61
CA LEU A 24 14.69 -13.86 13.62
C LEU A 24 14.68 -15.39 13.76
N ARG A 25 14.63 -16.14 12.66
CA ARG A 25 14.62 -17.61 12.69
C ARG A 25 15.88 -18.16 13.35
N ALA A 26 17.05 -17.62 13.01
CA ALA A 26 18.31 -17.99 13.66
C ALA A 26 18.28 -17.72 15.17
N SER A 27 17.82 -16.54 15.60
CA SER A 27 17.70 -16.18 17.03
C SER A 27 16.73 -17.07 17.82
N ALA A 28 15.72 -17.63 17.15
CA ALA A 28 14.73 -18.55 17.72
C ALA A 28 15.21 -20.02 17.81
N GLY A 29 16.51 -20.28 17.64
CA GLY A 29 17.08 -21.63 17.63
C GLY A 29 16.90 -22.38 16.30
N ASP A 30 16.85 -21.64 15.20
CA ASP A 30 16.73 -22.10 13.81
C ASP A 30 15.67 -23.20 13.54
N PRO A 31 14.40 -23.01 13.98
CA PRO A 31 13.35 -24.00 13.74
C PRO A 31 13.14 -24.24 12.24
N SER A 32 12.99 -25.50 11.84
CA SER A 32 12.75 -25.84 10.44
C SER A 32 11.38 -25.33 9.97
N PHE A 33 11.28 -24.92 8.70
CA PHE A 33 10.02 -24.40 8.13
C PHE A 33 8.85 -25.38 8.27
N ARG A 34 9.12 -26.69 8.33
CA ARG A 34 8.12 -27.72 8.64
C ARG A 34 7.60 -27.60 10.07
N LYS A 35 8.49 -27.53 11.07
CA LYS A 35 8.13 -27.33 12.48
C LYS A 35 7.44 -25.99 12.72
N MET A 36 7.76 -24.97 11.93
CA MET A 36 7.08 -23.68 11.96
C MET A 36 5.66 -23.75 11.36
N ALA A 37 5.49 -24.44 10.22
CA ALA A 37 4.17 -24.68 9.62
C ALA A 37 3.26 -25.51 10.54
N GLU A 38 3.81 -26.56 11.17
CA GLU A 38 3.12 -27.39 12.18
C GLU A 38 2.70 -26.58 13.43
N ARG A 39 3.42 -25.50 13.78
CA ARG A 39 3.04 -24.54 14.85
C ARG A 39 1.99 -23.52 14.42
N SER A 40 2.05 -23.03 13.19
CA SER A 40 1.11 -22.03 12.66
C SER A 40 -0.26 -22.63 12.31
N GLY A 41 -0.29 -23.87 11.82
CA GLY A 41 -1.51 -24.57 11.41
C GLY A 41 -2.19 -24.04 10.13
N CYS A 42 -1.90 -22.79 9.71
CA CYS A 42 -2.49 -22.17 8.53
C CYS A 42 -1.51 -21.88 7.38
N ILE A 43 -0.20 -21.69 7.65
CA ILE A 43 0.81 -21.37 6.62
C ILE A 43 1.71 -22.57 6.31
N SER A 44 1.95 -22.83 5.01
CA SER A 44 2.76 -23.97 4.56
C SER A 44 4.26 -23.76 4.73
N HIS A 45 5.01 -24.85 4.89
CA HIS A 45 6.48 -24.80 5.01
C HIS A 45 7.15 -24.13 3.80
N THR A 46 6.61 -24.34 2.60
CA THR A 46 7.09 -23.69 1.37
C THR A 46 6.87 -22.18 1.43
N THR A 47 5.72 -21.72 1.93
CA THR A 47 5.41 -20.29 2.06
C THR A 47 6.37 -19.60 3.04
N LEU A 48 6.70 -20.25 4.16
CA LEU A 48 7.66 -19.74 5.14
C LEU A 48 9.11 -19.72 4.59
N HIS A 49 9.45 -20.69 3.74
CA HIS A 49 10.73 -20.74 3.04
C HIS A 49 10.86 -19.63 1.97
N GLU A 50 9.83 -19.38 1.16
CA GLU A 50 9.86 -18.28 0.18
C GLU A 50 9.94 -16.89 0.87
N ALA A 51 9.35 -16.73 2.07
CA ALA A 51 9.38 -15.48 2.81
C ALA A 51 10.80 -14.99 3.20
N VAL A 52 11.77 -15.91 3.32
CA VAL A 52 13.19 -15.58 3.60
C VAL A 52 14.09 -15.53 2.36
N LYS A 53 13.56 -15.72 1.15
CA LYS A 53 14.36 -15.62 -0.09
C LYS A 53 14.50 -14.20 -0.66
N GLY A 54 13.70 -13.23 -0.19
CA GLY A 54 13.69 -11.86 -0.72
C GLY A 54 13.03 -11.67 -2.10
N ILE A 55 12.79 -12.74 -2.86
CA ILE A 55 12.21 -12.71 -4.22
C ILE A 55 10.84 -12.01 -4.28
N ARG A 56 10.03 -12.13 -3.24
CA ARG A 56 8.71 -11.49 -3.12
C ARG A 56 8.48 -10.99 -1.70
N PHE A 57 7.86 -9.81 -1.58
CA PHE A 57 7.46 -9.26 -0.29
C PHE A 57 6.31 -10.10 0.32
N PRO A 58 6.47 -10.71 1.51
CA PRO A 58 5.45 -11.57 2.12
C PRO A 58 4.22 -10.77 2.57
N SER A 59 3.07 -11.45 2.70
CA SER A 59 1.86 -10.85 3.31
C SER A 59 2.08 -10.58 4.79
N TRP A 60 1.25 -9.73 5.41
CA TRP A 60 1.28 -9.57 6.86
C TRP A 60 1.07 -10.92 7.56
N GLU A 61 0.09 -11.70 7.12
CA GLU A 61 -0.19 -13.01 7.73
C GLU A 61 1.00 -13.96 7.66
N THR A 62 1.68 -14.07 6.51
CA THR A 62 2.92 -14.89 6.43
C THR A 62 4.00 -14.38 7.38
N THR A 63 4.13 -13.05 7.52
CA THR A 63 5.08 -12.42 8.45
C THR A 63 4.72 -12.71 9.90
N ARG A 64 3.44 -12.53 10.26
CA ARG A 64 2.87 -12.81 11.59
C ARG A 64 3.09 -14.24 12.01
N GLU A 65 2.71 -15.19 11.16
CA GLU A 65 2.77 -16.61 11.48
C GLU A 65 4.22 -17.12 11.55
N PHE A 66 5.13 -16.53 10.77
CA PHE A 66 6.57 -16.74 10.92
C PHE A 66 7.06 -16.23 12.30
N VAL A 67 6.70 -15.00 12.67
CA VAL A 67 7.06 -14.36 13.95
C VAL A 67 6.54 -15.14 15.16
N LYS A 68 5.25 -15.55 15.13
CA LYS A 68 4.64 -16.45 16.11
C LYS A 68 5.36 -17.80 16.20
N ALA A 69 5.68 -18.43 15.07
CA ALA A 69 6.34 -19.73 15.05
C ALA A 69 7.79 -19.67 15.59
N CYS A 70 8.42 -18.50 15.52
CA CYS A 70 9.68 -18.15 16.18
C CYS A 70 9.51 -17.73 17.66
N GLY A 71 8.29 -17.45 18.13
CA GLY A 71 8.00 -17.09 19.53
C GLY A 71 8.26 -15.62 19.89
N ALA A 72 8.26 -14.71 18.91
CA ALA A 72 8.46 -13.28 19.14
C ALA A 72 7.13 -12.48 19.11
N ASP A 73 7.15 -11.28 19.70
CA ASP A 73 6.04 -10.33 19.68
C ASP A 73 5.76 -9.80 18.26
N GLU A 74 4.50 -9.71 17.87
CA GLU A 74 4.04 -9.27 16.55
C GLU A 74 4.15 -7.74 16.35
N ALA A 75 4.02 -6.93 17.41
CA ALA A 75 3.84 -5.47 17.28
C ALA A 75 5.05 -4.68 16.72
N PRO A 76 6.33 -5.06 16.97
CA PRO A 76 7.48 -4.49 16.27
C PRO A 76 7.49 -4.89 14.79
N TRP A 77 7.22 -6.17 14.49
CA TRP A 77 7.24 -6.71 13.13
C TRP A 77 6.13 -6.15 12.25
N ARG A 78 4.95 -5.85 12.83
CA ARG A 78 3.87 -5.14 12.12
C ARG A 78 4.32 -3.76 11.66
N ARG A 79 4.82 -2.93 12.57
CA ARG A 79 5.34 -1.59 12.24
C ARG A 79 6.45 -1.66 11.20
N ARG A 80 7.35 -2.65 11.32
CA ARG A 80 8.43 -2.86 10.36
C ARG A 80 7.94 -3.29 8.97
N TRP A 81 6.95 -4.17 8.90
CA TRP A 81 6.28 -4.58 7.67
C TRP A 81 5.58 -3.38 6.99
N GLU A 82 4.91 -2.54 7.78
CA GLU A 82 4.24 -1.31 7.34
C GLU A 82 5.24 -0.26 6.83
N GLU A 83 6.34 0.00 7.55
CA GLU A 83 7.47 0.83 7.09
C GLU A 83 8.01 0.36 5.73
N LEU A 84 8.31 -0.94 5.61
CA LEU A 84 8.89 -1.50 4.40
C LEU A 84 7.89 -1.56 3.25
N LYS A 85 6.58 -1.68 3.49
CA LYS A 85 5.54 -1.39 2.49
C LYS A 85 5.56 0.09 2.09
N GLY A 86 5.70 1.00 3.04
CA GLY A 86 5.54 2.46 2.88
C GLY A 86 4.18 2.96 3.35
N LEU A 87 3.58 2.27 4.32
CA LEU A 87 2.27 2.55 4.93
C LEU A 87 2.39 3.38 6.23
N THR A 88 3.59 3.76 6.63
CA THR A 88 3.84 4.49 7.89
C THR A 88 3.18 5.88 7.87
N PRO A 89 2.46 6.29 8.93
CA PRO A 89 2.15 7.69 9.13
C PRO A 89 3.45 8.49 9.30
N ALA A 90 3.48 9.72 8.79
CA ALA A 90 4.70 10.52 8.70
C ALA A 90 5.15 11.05 10.08
N THR A 91 6.00 10.28 10.77
CA THR A 91 6.69 10.72 12.00
C THR A 91 7.84 11.66 11.65
N THR A 92 7.58 12.96 11.68
CA THR A 92 8.59 14.01 11.45
C THR A 92 9.78 13.87 12.42
N THR A 93 10.96 13.57 11.89
CA THR A 93 12.20 13.52 12.68
C THR A 93 12.67 14.95 12.98
N VAL A 94 12.46 15.41 14.22
CA VAL A 94 12.94 16.72 14.67
C VAL A 94 14.44 16.63 14.98
N GLN A 95 15.28 16.94 14.00
CA GLN A 95 16.71 17.19 14.25
C GLN A 95 16.92 18.66 14.64
N THR A 96 16.99 18.92 15.94
CA THR A 96 17.29 20.27 16.45
C THR A 96 18.78 20.58 16.31
N SER A 97 19.09 21.48 15.39
CA SER A 97 20.35 22.24 15.31
C SER A 97 20.02 23.52 14.53
N GLY A 98 19.84 24.70 15.11
CA GLY A 98 20.17 25.16 16.45
C GLY A 98 20.97 26.45 16.31
N GLU A 99 20.36 27.60 16.61
CA GLU A 99 21.05 28.83 17.03
C GLU A 99 20.06 29.78 17.71
N ALA A 100 20.58 30.72 18.51
CA ALA A 100 19.82 31.52 19.47
C ALA A 100 18.81 32.53 18.88
N VAL A 101 17.72 32.75 19.64
CA VAL A 101 16.91 33.97 19.56
C VAL A 101 17.55 35.05 20.43
N GLY A 102 18.01 36.14 19.80
CA GLY A 102 18.30 37.41 20.49
C GLY A 102 17.15 38.38 20.28
N HIS A 103 16.30 38.55 21.30
CA HIS A 103 15.13 39.44 21.21
C HIS A 103 15.40 40.83 21.80
N ALA A 104 14.62 41.82 21.34
CA ALA A 104 14.84 43.25 21.57
C ALA A 104 14.65 43.72 23.02
N THR A 105 15.05 44.97 23.29
CA THR A 105 14.35 45.88 24.22
C THR A 105 14.35 47.30 23.62
N VAL A 106 13.36 48.10 24.02
CA VAL A 106 12.94 49.40 23.46
C VAL A 106 13.48 50.57 24.31
N LEU A 107 13.37 51.81 23.80
CA LEU A 107 13.32 53.15 24.44
C LEU A 107 14.22 54.14 23.63
N ASP A 108 13.89 55.42 23.44
CA ASP A 108 12.77 56.25 23.92
C ASP A 108 12.37 57.32 22.85
N ALA A 109 11.33 58.11 23.12
CA ALA A 109 10.98 59.35 22.39
C ALA A 109 11.54 60.59 23.13
N PRO A 110 11.60 61.84 22.57
CA PRO A 110 10.42 62.56 22.05
C PRO A 110 10.68 63.52 20.84
N SER A 111 9.65 64.27 20.48
CA SER A 111 9.69 65.54 19.69
C SER A 111 9.43 66.74 20.66
N PRO A 112 9.34 68.03 20.26
CA PRO A 112 9.35 68.63 18.91
C PRO A 112 10.17 69.95 18.76
N ASP A 113 9.95 70.67 17.64
CA ASP A 113 9.38 72.05 17.61
C ASP A 113 10.16 73.22 16.93
N VAL A 114 9.39 74.23 16.52
CA VAL A 114 9.69 75.66 16.15
C VAL A 114 10.42 75.98 14.82
N ALA A 115 9.61 76.39 13.83
CA ALA A 115 9.77 77.52 12.87
C ALA A 115 11.01 77.59 11.93
N GLU A 116 11.13 78.48 10.93
CA GLU A 116 10.37 79.69 10.54
C GLU A 116 10.28 79.90 9.00
N THR A 117 9.32 80.74 8.58
CA THR A 117 9.31 81.70 7.45
C THR A 117 10.25 81.54 6.22
N GLY A 118 9.71 81.51 5.00
CA GLY A 118 10.48 81.74 3.75
C GLY A 118 9.73 81.56 2.42
N ASP A 119 9.68 82.61 1.59
CA ASP A 119 8.86 82.74 0.37
C ASP A 119 9.23 81.86 -0.86
N ILE A 120 8.25 81.74 -1.76
CA ILE A 120 8.32 81.01 -3.04
C ILE A 120 9.38 81.58 -4.01
N ARG A 121 10.14 80.72 -4.69
CA ARG A 121 10.88 81.11 -5.91
C ARG A 121 10.94 80.03 -7.00
N LEU A 122 11.08 80.50 -8.24
CA LEU A 122 10.94 79.75 -9.49
C LEU A 122 12.05 78.69 -9.72
N ALA A 123 11.69 77.59 -10.39
CA ALA A 123 12.59 76.74 -11.19
C ALA A 123 12.83 77.37 -12.59
N PRO A 124 13.74 76.90 -13.48
CA PRO A 124 14.65 75.73 -13.45
C PRO A 124 16.13 76.21 -13.64
N PRO A 125 17.12 75.53 -14.30
CA PRO A 125 17.23 74.15 -14.80
C PRO A 125 18.54 73.36 -14.54
N ALA A 126 18.43 72.03 -14.69
CA ALA A 126 19.40 71.05 -15.19
C ALA A 126 20.94 71.30 -15.15
N LYS A 127 21.66 70.34 -14.55
CA LYS A 127 22.74 69.60 -15.26
C LYS A 127 23.03 68.22 -14.64
N ARG A 128 23.64 67.33 -15.44
CA ARG A 128 23.82 65.89 -15.15
C ARG A 128 25.11 65.59 -14.38
N ARG A 129 25.09 64.56 -13.51
CA ARG A 129 26.19 63.59 -13.30
C ARG A 129 25.62 62.19 -12.97
N ARG A 130 26.46 61.16 -13.05
CA ARG A 130 26.17 59.69 -13.08
C ARG A 130 27.28 58.97 -12.26
N PRO A 131 27.27 57.64 -12.00
CA PRO A 131 26.20 56.61 -12.05
C PRO A 131 26.22 55.59 -10.85
N LYS A 132 25.50 54.44 -10.97
CA LYS A 132 25.49 53.22 -10.09
C LYS A 132 24.69 53.40 -8.79
N ARG A 133 23.97 52.42 -8.20
CA ARG A 133 23.55 50.99 -8.44
C ARG A 133 22.22 50.82 -7.62
N LYS A 134 21.30 49.86 -7.75
CA LYS A 134 21.11 48.56 -8.45
C LYS A 134 19.68 48.54 -9.09
N THR A 135 19.19 47.40 -9.59
CA THR A 135 17.78 47.14 -9.96
C THR A 135 17.16 46.00 -9.11
N ALA A 136 15.97 46.22 -8.52
CA ALA A 136 15.01 45.24 -7.95
C ALA A 136 13.83 46.03 -7.31
N LEU A 137 12.55 45.63 -7.29
CA LEU A 137 11.82 44.48 -7.86
C LEU A 137 10.50 44.98 -8.50
N ILE A 138 10.06 44.40 -9.64
CA ILE A 138 8.63 44.37 -10.06
C ILE A 138 8.33 42.99 -10.66
N VAL A 139 8.24 41.96 -9.82
CA VAL A 139 7.85 40.58 -10.21
C VAL A 139 6.99 39.89 -9.13
N ALA A 140 7.21 40.21 -7.85
CA ALA A 140 6.61 39.48 -6.72
C ALA A 140 5.07 39.37 -6.70
N GLY A 141 4.36 40.39 -7.24
CA GLY A 141 2.89 40.42 -7.19
C GLY A 141 2.18 39.33 -8.01
N ALA A 142 2.76 38.90 -9.14
CA ALA A 142 2.10 37.94 -10.04
C ALA A 142 2.09 36.52 -9.47
N VAL A 143 3.16 36.12 -8.76
CA VAL A 143 3.33 34.75 -8.24
C VAL A 143 2.32 34.46 -7.12
N VAL A 144 2.07 35.43 -6.23
CA VAL A 144 1.13 35.27 -5.11
C VAL A 144 -0.30 35.03 -5.60
N LEU A 145 -0.72 35.72 -6.66
CA LEU A 145 -2.08 35.60 -7.22
C LEU A 145 -2.29 34.24 -7.93
N VAL A 146 -1.28 33.74 -8.64
CA VAL A 146 -1.32 32.39 -9.24
C VAL A 146 -1.30 31.31 -8.15
N LEU A 147 -0.48 31.45 -7.11
CA LEU A 147 -0.46 30.51 -5.99
C LEU A 147 -1.80 30.50 -5.23
N ALA A 148 -2.45 31.65 -5.04
CA ALA A 148 -3.78 31.72 -4.45
C ALA A 148 -4.84 31.01 -5.29
N ALA A 149 -4.83 31.20 -6.62
CA ALA A 149 -5.77 30.53 -7.54
C ALA A 149 -5.53 29.02 -7.65
N VAL A 150 -4.28 28.56 -7.60
CA VAL A 150 -3.94 27.13 -7.56
C VAL A 150 -4.31 26.53 -6.20
N ALA A 151 -4.12 27.26 -5.09
CA ALA A 151 -4.50 26.80 -3.76
C ALA A 151 -6.02 26.64 -3.61
N THR A 152 -6.84 27.57 -4.11
CA THR A 152 -8.31 27.43 -4.07
C THR A 152 -8.82 26.28 -4.93
N LEU A 153 -8.28 26.11 -6.14
CA LEU A 153 -8.66 24.99 -7.01
C LEU A 153 -8.21 23.63 -6.46
N ALA A 154 -7.04 23.57 -5.83
CA ALA A 154 -6.57 22.37 -5.13
C ALA A 154 -7.41 22.03 -3.88
N LEU A 155 -7.95 23.04 -3.17
CA LEU A 155 -8.82 22.83 -2.02
C LEU A 155 -10.20 22.29 -2.42
N THR A 156 -10.71 22.63 -3.60
CA THR A 156 -11.91 22.00 -4.17
C THR A 156 -11.68 20.58 -4.71
N GLY A 157 -10.43 20.21 -5.01
CA GLY A 157 -10.06 18.94 -5.63
C GLY A 157 -9.94 17.73 -4.69
N ARG A 158 -10.27 17.86 -3.39
CA ARG A 158 -10.19 16.77 -2.40
C ARG A 158 -11.51 16.53 -1.66
N LEU A 159 -12.58 16.40 -2.45
CA LEU A 159 -13.81 15.73 -2.02
C LEU A 159 -14.12 14.50 -2.89
N ASP A 160 -13.12 13.62 -3.04
CA ASP A 160 -13.36 12.17 -3.19
C ASP A 160 -13.94 11.62 -1.89
N SER A 161 -15.09 12.15 -1.49
CA SER A 161 -15.98 11.58 -0.49
C SER A 161 -16.61 10.35 -1.12
N VAL A 162 -15.84 9.26 -1.16
CA VAL A 162 -16.35 7.91 -1.43
C VAL A 162 -17.30 7.55 -0.29
N ALA A 163 -18.53 8.03 -0.40
CA ALA A 163 -19.64 7.57 0.41
C ALA A 163 -19.67 6.04 0.24
N PRO A 164 -19.50 5.25 1.33
CA PRO A 164 -19.35 3.82 1.20
C PRO A 164 -20.60 3.27 0.54
N ALA A 165 -20.45 2.74 -0.67
CA ALA A 165 -21.57 2.22 -1.45
C ALA A 165 -22.26 1.12 -0.63
N VAL A 166 -23.45 1.42 -0.11
CA VAL A 166 -24.19 0.55 0.79
C VAL A 166 -24.66 -0.67 0.00
N ASP A 167 -23.87 -1.74 0.08
CA ASP A 167 -24.16 -2.98 -0.62
C ASP A 167 -25.36 -3.67 0.04
N LEU A 168 -26.50 -3.64 -0.64
CA LEU A 168 -27.74 -4.28 -0.21
C LEU A 168 -27.64 -5.82 -0.16
N GLY A 169 -26.57 -6.42 -0.69
CA GLY A 169 -26.24 -7.83 -0.53
C GLY A 169 -25.16 -8.14 0.51
N ALA A 170 -24.61 -7.13 1.20
CA ALA A 170 -23.64 -7.34 2.27
C ALA A 170 -24.33 -7.76 3.58
N ARG A 171 -23.94 -8.92 4.12
CA ARG A 171 -24.51 -9.48 5.36
C ARG A 171 -24.14 -8.68 6.61
N ILE A 172 -23.06 -7.89 6.56
CA ILE A 172 -22.60 -7.05 7.68
C ILE A 172 -22.62 -5.58 7.25
N LYS A 173 -23.19 -4.71 8.09
CA LYS A 173 -23.27 -3.27 7.82
C LYS A 173 -21.88 -2.66 7.71
N GLY A 174 -21.62 -1.95 6.60
CA GLY A 174 -20.31 -1.35 6.29
C GLY A 174 -19.31 -2.30 5.64
N ASP A 175 -19.69 -3.55 5.37
CA ASP A 175 -18.86 -4.49 4.62
C ASP A 175 -19.04 -4.30 3.12
N ASN A 176 -17.95 -4.34 2.34
CA ASN A 176 -17.98 -4.14 0.89
C ASN A 176 -16.70 -4.68 0.24
N THR A 177 -16.84 -5.35 -0.91
CA THR A 177 -15.74 -5.97 -1.66
C THR A 177 -15.64 -5.42 -3.07
N LYS A 178 -14.42 -5.35 -3.60
CA LYS A 178 -14.12 -5.02 -4.99
C LYS A 178 -13.09 -5.99 -5.56
N PHE A 179 -13.46 -6.69 -6.61
CA PHE A 179 -12.50 -7.40 -7.45
C PHE A 179 -11.61 -6.38 -8.17
N VAL A 180 -10.29 -6.55 -8.08
CA VAL A 180 -9.32 -5.65 -8.73
C VAL A 180 -8.84 -6.27 -10.05
N GLY A 181 -8.51 -7.56 -10.05
CA GLY A 181 -8.18 -8.28 -11.28
C GLY A 181 -7.56 -9.66 -11.08
N ASP A 182 -7.31 -10.31 -12.21
CA ASP A 182 -6.54 -11.55 -12.32
C ASP A 182 -5.04 -11.25 -12.35
N VAL A 183 -4.31 -11.69 -11.32
CA VAL A 183 -2.86 -11.47 -11.20
C VAL A 183 -2.07 -12.60 -11.88
N THR A 184 -2.65 -13.78 -11.97
CA THR A 184 -2.16 -14.89 -12.82
C THR A 184 -3.30 -15.61 -13.52
N VAL A 185 -2.96 -16.37 -14.56
CA VAL A 185 -3.87 -17.22 -15.35
C VAL A 185 -5.14 -16.46 -15.78
N PRO A 186 -5.03 -15.47 -16.70
CA PRO A 186 -6.18 -14.73 -17.22
C PRO A 186 -7.25 -15.65 -17.85
N ASP A 187 -8.48 -15.16 -17.95
CA ASP A 187 -9.59 -15.91 -18.52
C ASP A 187 -9.30 -16.46 -19.92
N GLY A 188 -9.65 -17.73 -20.12
CA GLY A 188 -9.45 -18.46 -21.37
C GLY A 188 -8.07 -19.12 -21.53
N THR A 189 -7.10 -18.82 -20.63
CA THR A 189 -5.72 -19.37 -20.69
C THR A 189 -5.71 -20.86 -20.98
N ALA A 190 -4.88 -21.27 -21.94
CA ALA A 190 -4.65 -22.68 -22.27
C ALA A 190 -3.75 -23.33 -21.20
N VAL A 191 -4.19 -24.45 -20.63
CA VAL A 191 -3.45 -25.23 -19.63
C VAL A 191 -3.45 -26.70 -20.06
N ARG A 192 -2.29 -27.37 -20.04
CA ARG A 192 -2.21 -28.78 -20.45
C ARG A 192 -2.91 -29.70 -19.45
N ALA A 193 -3.46 -30.80 -19.94
CA ALA A 193 -4.10 -31.83 -19.13
C ALA A 193 -3.23 -32.26 -17.93
N GLY A 194 -3.86 -32.51 -16.78
CA GLY A 194 -3.21 -32.91 -15.53
C GLY A 194 -2.24 -31.89 -14.90
N THR A 195 -1.94 -30.77 -15.56
CA THR A 195 -0.95 -29.78 -15.09
C THR A 195 -1.53 -28.90 -13.98
N THR A 196 -0.73 -28.64 -12.94
CA THR A 196 -1.08 -27.68 -11.87
C THR A 196 -0.51 -26.30 -12.15
N VAL A 197 -1.37 -25.28 -12.12
CA VAL A 197 -1.02 -23.85 -12.19
C VAL A 197 -1.49 -23.13 -10.93
N LEU A 198 -0.81 -22.04 -10.53
CA LEU A 198 -1.28 -21.21 -9.43
C LEU A 198 -2.12 -20.06 -9.97
N LYS A 199 -3.42 -20.07 -9.67
CA LYS A 199 -4.34 -18.95 -9.90
C LYS A 199 -4.20 -17.94 -8.77
N VAL A 200 -4.09 -16.65 -9.09
CA VAL A 200 -4.03 -15.56 -8.11
C VAL A 200 -4.98 -14.45 -8.55
N TRP A 201 -5.82 -13.99 -7.63
CA TRP A 201 -6.65 -12.79 -7.77
C TRP A 201 -6.23 -11.72 -6.80
N GLU A 202 -6.44 -10.47 -7.19
CA GLU A 202 -6.40 -9.31 -6.29
C GLU A 202 -7.83 -8.86 -5.95
N ILE A 203 -8.12 -8.75 -4.66
CA ILE A 203 -9.38 -8.24 -4.14
C ILE A 203 -9.08 -7.11 -3.14
N GLN A 204 -9.83 -6.01 -3.21
CA GLN A 204 -9.76 -4.89 -2.28
C GLN A 204 -10.95 -4.93 -1.30
N ASN A 205 -10.68 -4.69 -0.03
CA ASN A 205 -11.72 -4.37 0.95
C ASN A 205 -12.11 -2.90 0.76
N THR A 206 -13.29 -2.65 0.18
CA THR A 206 -13.83 -1.30 -0.02
C THR A 206 -14.93 -0.95 0.98
N GLY A 207 -14.97 -1.67 2.10
CA GLY A 207 -15.84 -1.40 3.25
C GLY A 207 -15.20 -0.47 4.29
N SER A 208 -15.89 -0.35 5.43
CA SER A 208 -15.44 0.38 6.62
C SER A 208 -15.12 -0.54 7.81
N ILE A 209 -15.12 -1.86 7.59
CA ILE A 209 -14.78 -2.87 8.61
C ILE A 209 -13.61 -3.75 8.12
N PRO A 210 -12.71 -4.21 8.99
CA PRO A 210 -11.66 -5.15 8.58
C PRO A 210 -12.25 -6.53 8.28
N TRP A 211 -11.60 -7.25 7.37
CA TRP A 211 -11.88 -8.66 7.10
C TRP A 211 -10.99 -9.54 7.98
N HIS A 212 -11.63 -10.45 8.71
CA HIS A 212 -11.03 -11.49 9.53
C HIS A 212 -11.78 -12.81 9.30
N GLU A 213 -11.09 -13.95 9.39
CA GLU A 213 -11.66 -15.31 9.28
C GLU A 213 -12.59 -15.53 8.07
N ARG A 214 -12.20 -14.98 6.92
CA ARG A 214 -12.96 -15.09 5.67
C ARG A 214 -12.35 -16.11 4.74
N TYR A 215 -13.18 -16.73 3.90
CA TYR A 215 -12.73 -17.75 2.96
C TYR A 215 -13.35 -17.54 1.59
N LEU A 216 -12.61 -17.87 0.53
CA LEU A 216 -13.23 -18.19 -0.76
C LEU A 216 -13.62 -19.67 -0.74
N GLN A 217 -14.90 -19.98 -0.95
CA GLN A 217 -15.41 -21.35 -1.08
C GLN A 217 -15.95 -21.59 -2.50
N ARG A 218 -15.63 -22.75 -3.08
CA ARG A 218 -16.16 -23.22 -4.37
C ARG A 218 -17.69 -23.25 -4.35
N MET A 219 -18.30 -22.82 -5.45
CA MET A 219 -19.76 -22.89 -5.63
C MET A 219 -20.23 -24.27 -6.13
N ASP A 220 -19.35 -25.07 -6.73
CA ASP A 220 -19.66 -26.34 -7.39
C ASP A 220 -19.39 -27.56 -6.49
N LEU A 221 -19.73 -27.49 -5.20
CA LEU A 221 -19.49 -28.58 -4.24
C LEU A 221 -20.69 -29.55 -4.15
N PRO A 222 -20.48 -30.88 -4.22
CA PRO A 222 -19.22 -31.57 -4.53
C PRO A 222 -18.88 -31.48 -6.04
N PRO A 223 -17.58 -31.35 -6.40
CA PRO A 223 -17.18 -31.13 -7.79
C PRO A 223 -17.42 -32.37 -8.66
N ALA A 224 -17.77 -32.14 -9.93
CA ALA A 224 -18.11 -33.21 -10.87
C ALA A 224 -16.92 -34.17 -11.12
N PRO A 225 -17.17 -35.50 -11.28
CA PRO A 225 -16.12 -36.48 -11.51
C PRO A 225 -15.23 -36.15 -12.71
N GLY A 226 -13.92 -36.03 -12.49
CA GLY A 226 -12.94 -35.70 -13.52
C GLY A 226 -12.84 -34.21 -13.89
N ALA A 227 -13.53 -33.31 -13.16
CA ALA A 227 -13.35 -31.87 -13.28
C ALA A 227 -11.97 -31.39 -12.76
N CYS A 228 -11.67 -30.13 -12.99
CA CYS A 228 -10.49 -29.46 -12.43
C CYS A 228 -10.46 -29.52 -10.90
N ARG A 229 -9.28 -29.84 -10.36
CA ARG A 229 -9.04 -30.01 -8.92
C ARG A 229 -8.48 -28.71 -8.33
N THR A 230 -9.10 -28.23 -7.27
CA THR A 230 -8.65 -27.12 -6.40
C THR A 230 -9.02 -27.49 -4.96
N PRO A 231 -8.51 -26.80 -3.94
CA PRO A 231 -9.15 -26.82 -2.63
C PRO A 231 -10.60 -26.34 -2.72
N ASP A 232 -11.48 -26.95 -1.90
CA ASP A 232 -12.90 -26.57 -1.80
C ASP A 232 -13.09 -25.20 -1.16
N ARG A 233 -12.16 -24.82 -0.27
CA ARG A 233 -12.14 -23.57 0.47
C ARG A 233 -10.69 -23.11 0.68
N VAL A 234 -10.43 -21.81 0.58
CA VAL A 234 -9.12 -21.18 0.85
C VAL A 234 -9.31 -19.94 1.73
N LEU A 235 -8.45 -19.77 2.73
CA LEU A 235 -8.45 -18.61 3.64
C LEU A 235 -8.09 -17.32 2.89
N ILE A 236 -8.78 -16.23 3.25
CA ILE A 236 -8.47 -14.87 2.85
C ILE A 236 -7.81 -14.21 4.07
N GLY A 237 -6.53 -13.84 3.94
CA GLY A 237 -5.80 -13.21 5.03
C GLY A 237 -6.38 -11.86 5.46
N ASP A 238 -6.07 -11.46 6.69
CA ASP A 238 -6.66 -10.27 7.31
C ASP A 238 -6.49 -9.01 6.46
N THR A 239 -7.61 -8.36 6.09
CA THR A 239 -7.64 -7.24 5.14
C THR A 239 -8.35 -6.02 5.76
N PRO A 240 -7.60 -5.00 6.25
CA PRO A 240 -8.16 -3.73 6.72
C PRO A 240 -9.01 -2.97 5.67
N PRO A 241 -9.84 -1.99 6.08
CA PRO A 241 -10.52 -1.09 5.15
C PRO A 241 -9.55 -0.39 4.20
N GLY A 242 -9.83 -0.44 2.90
CA GLY A 242 -8.99 0.12 1.83
C GLY A 242 -7.90 -0.81 1.31
N ASP A 243 -7.47 -1.80 2.10
CA ASP A 243 -6.34 -2.69 1.76
C ASP A 243 -6.68 -3.74 0.68
N HIS A 244 -5.62 -4.26 0.06
CA HIS A 244 -5.66 -5.24 -1.03
C HIS A 244 -5.09 -6.58 -0.56
N VAL A 245 -5.76 -7.68 -0.92
CA VAL A 245 -5.36 -9.06 -0.61
C VAL A 245 -5.18 -9.91 -1.86
N MET A 246 -4.10 -10.70 -1.87
CA MET A 246 -3.70 -11.58 -2.96
C MET A 246 -4.09 -13.02 -2.63
N ILE A 247 -5.19 -13.51 -3.18
CA ILE A 247 -5.74 -14.83 -2.85
C ILE A 247 -5.24 -15.84 -3.89
N SER A 248 -4.54 -16.87 -3.44
CA SER A 248 -3.85 -17.85 -4.29
C SER A 248 -4.49 -19.23 -4.19
N VAL A 249 -4.85 -19.82 -5.32
CA VAL A 249 -5.50 -21.14 -5.43
C VAL A 249 -4.71 -22.02 -6.40
N PRO A 250 -4.21 -23.20 -5.98
CA PRO A 250 -3.65 -24.18 -6.91
C PRO A 250 -4.79 -24.83 -7.70
N LEU A 251 -4.65 -24.83 -9.03
CA LEU A 251 -5.60 -25.37 -10.00
C LEU A 251 -4.90 -26.47 -10.81
N THR A 252 -5.29 -27.72 -10.59
CA THR A 252 -4.90 -28.84 -11.45
C THR A 252 -5.95 -29.02 -12.53
N ALA A 253 -5.51 -28.93 -13.79
CA ALA A 253 -6.35 -29.17 -14.95
C ALA A 253 -6.94 -30.59 -14.95
N ALA A 254 -8.08 -30.76 -15.60
CA ALA A 254 -8.65 -32.08 -15.86
C ALA A 254 -7.73 -32.91 -16.78
N GLU A 255 -7.89 -34.24 -16.77
CA GLU A 255 -7.17 -35.13 -17.71
C GLU A 255 -7.80 -35.08 -19.12
N LYS A 256 -9.02 -34.56 -19.25
CA LYS A 256 -9.75 -34.43 -20.51
C LYS A 256 -9.72 -32.97 -21.00
N PRO A 257 -9.39 -32.70 -22.28
CA PRO A 257 -9.52 -31.37 -22.88
C PRO A 257 -10.95 -30.82 -22.81
N GLY A 258 -11.09 -29.49 -22.68
CA GLY A 258 -12.38 -28.82 -22.53
C GLY A 258 -12.30 -27.51 -21.75
N ARG A 259 -13.43 -26.80 -21.63
CA ARG A 259 -13.49 -25.59 -20.79
C ARG A 259 -13.66 -25.97 -19.32
N CYS A 260 -12.84 -25.36 -18.48
CA CYS A 260 -12.85 -25.51 -17.04
C CYS A 260 -13.19 -24.16 -16.40
N TRP A 261 -14.37 -24.08 -15.77
CA TRP A 261 -14.83 -22.91 -15.03
C TRP A 261 -15.15 -23.33 -13.60
N ILE A 262 -14.65 -22.56 -12.63
CA ILE A 262 -14.98 -22.71 -11.20
C ILE A 262 -15.21 -21.30 -10.65
N GLY A 263 -16.31 -21.12 -9.91
CA GLY A 263 -16.63 -19.88 -9.20
C GLY A 263 -16.47 -20.02 -7.69
N TRP A 264 -16.07 -18.94 -7.02
CA TRP A 264 -15.93 -18.84 -5.57
C TRP A 264 -16.73 -17.68 -4.98
N LYS A 265 -17.34 -17.95 -3.83
CA LYS A 265 -18.04 -16.96 -2.99
C LYS A 265 -17.24 -16.72 -1.71
N MET A 266 -17.28 -15.48 -1.20
CA MET A 266 -16.70 -15.14 0.09
C MET A 266 -17.64 -15.56 1.22
N VAL A 267 -17.19 -16.46 2.09
CA VAL A 267 -17.96 -17.05 3.20
C VAL A 267 -17.24 -16.93 4.53
N ASP A 268 -17.97 -17.05 5.64
CA ASP A 268 -17.38 -17.25 6.97
C ASP A 268 -17.05 -18.73 7.24
N ALA A 269 -16.49 -19.01 8.43
CA ALA A 269 -16.15 -20.37 8.84
C ALA A 269 -17.33 -21.37 8.75
N ALA A 270 -18.58 -20.92 8.96
CA ALA A 270 -19.79 -21.72 8.85
C ALA A 270 -20.31 -21.85 7.39
N GLY A 271 -19.60 -21.30 6.40
CA GLY A 271 -20.01 -21.35 4.99
C GLY A 271 -21.07 -20.31 4.59
N ARG A 272 -21.39 -19.35 5.47
CA ARG A 272 -22.42 -18.33 5.19
C ARG A 272 -21.81 -17.18 4.39
N GLU A 273 -22.33 -16.92 3.19
CA GLU A 273 -21.84 -15.85 2.32
C GLU A 273 -21.84 -14.48 3.02
N PHE A 274 -20.84 -13.65 2.72
CA PHE A 274 -20.82 -12.23 3.09
C PHE A 274 -21.56 -11.36 2.07
N PHE A 275 -21.58 -11.75 0.79
CA PHE A 275 -22.03 -10.92 -0.32
C PHE A 275 -22.95 -11.69 -1.30
N THR A 276 -24.23 -11.81 -0.96
CA THR A 276 -25.17 -12.71 -1.66
C THR A 276 -25.46 -12.27 -3.11
N THR A 277 -25.66 -10.97 -3.33
CA THR A 277 -25.96 -10.39 -4.65
C THR A 277 -24.73 -10.25 -5.56
N ARG A 278 -23.52 -10.30 -4.99
CA ARG A 278 -22.28 -10.14 -5.77
C ARG A 278 -21.99 -11.38 -6.60
N ARG A 279 -21.52 -11.15 -7.83
CA ARG A 279 -20.95 -12.19 -8.69
C ARG A 279 -19.75 -12.85 -8.00
N PRO A 280 -19.52 -14.16 -8.18
CA PRO A 280 -18.32 -14.81 -7.69
C PRO A 280 -17.07 -14.27 -8.40
N VAL A 281 -15.92 -14.36 -7.73
CA VAL A 281 -14.63 -14.41 -8.44
C VAL A 281 -14.46 -15.82 -8.99
N TYR A 282 -13.83 -15.98 -10.15
CA TYR A 282 -13.80 -17.27 -10.84
C TYR A 282 -12.49 -17.49 -11.57
N VAL A 283 -12.28 -18.70 -12.05
CA VAL A 283 -11.23 -19.02 -13.02
C VAL A 283 -11.87 -19.65 -14.24
N LEU A 284 -11.44 -19.22 -15.42
CA LEU A 284 -11.79 -19.86 -16.69
C LEU A 284 -10.50 -20.26 -17.42
N VAL A 285 -10.26 -21.55 -17.60
CA VAL A 285 -9.16 -22.07 -18.43
C VAL A 285 -9.66 -23.01 -19.52
N THR A 286 -8.87 -23.10 -20.59
CA THR A 286 -9.08 -24.08 -21.66
C THR A 286 -8.09 -25.23 -21.44
N VAL A 287 -8.58 -26.39 -21.03
CA VAL A 287 -7.74 -27.60 -20.91
C VAL A 287 -7.43 -28.10 -22.32
N VAL A 288 -6.14 -28.26 -22.62
CA VAL A 288 -5.61 -28.76 -23.89
C VAL A 288 -4.77 -30.02 -23.67
N PRO A 289 -4.51 -30.85 -24.70
CA PRO A 289 -3.51 -31.92 -24.63
C PRO A 289 -2.10 -31.40 -24.32
#